data_AF-A0A5C9BU30-F1
#
_entry.id   AF-A0A5C9BU30-F1
#
_cell.length_a   1.000
_cell.length_b   1.000
_cell.length_c   1.000
_cell.angle_alpha   90.00
_cell.angle_beta   90.00
_cell.angle_gamma   90.00
#
_symmetry.space_group_name_H-M   'P 1'
#
loop_
_entity.id
_entity.type
_entity.pdbx_description
1 polymer ?
#
loop_
_entity_poly.entity_id
_entity_poly.type
_entity_poly.pdbx_seq_one_letter_code
_entity_poly.pdbx_strand_id
1 'polypeptide(L)'
;MTYDAEPPYTVRQTAVVDAPTVERFTRLARYWDLVANSGRFPQTLPVLLAGPSPFNAFLAFADWLWQRTGQTSRLTPEKLLDSLFDYLTGVIGMDKESVRQTLLAEYQASGARANPACLQGLLKDREKPVARLARALAQRQDRHGANSG
;
A
#
# COMPACT_ATOMS: atom_id res chain seq x y z
N MET A 1 -11.26 -11.03 -27.97
CA MET A 1 -10.79 -11.21 -26.57
C MET A 1 -9.53 -12.05 -26.65
N THR A 2 -8.47 -11.67 -25.93
CA THR A 2 -7.16 -12.32 -25.97
C THR A 2 -6.76 -12.68 -24.55
N TYR A 3 -6.11 -13.83 -24.40
CA TYR A 3 -5.65 -14.37 -23.12
C TYR A 3 -4.14 -14.66 -23.20
N ASP A 4 -3.50 -14.84 -22.05
CA ASP A 4 -2.18 -15.43 -21.99
C ASP A 4 -2.15 -16.82 -22.65
N ALA A 5 -0.99 -17.17 -23.21
CA ALA A 5 -0.79 -18.48 -23.83
C ALA A 5 -0.61 -19.61 -22.80
N GLU A 6 -0.22 -19.27 -21.56
CA GLU A 6 0.04 -20.21 -20.48
C GLU A 6 -1.02 -20.08 -19.37
N PRO A 7 -1.36 -21.19 -18.68
CA PRO A 7 -2.25 -21.16 -17.53
C PRO A 7 -1.67 -20.25 -16.42
N PRO A 8 -2.52 -19.48 -15.70
CA PRO A 8 -3.98 -19.57 -15.64
C PRO A 8 -4.75 -18.80 -16.75
N TYR A 9 -4.14 -18.54 -17.93
CA TYR A 9 -4.77 -17.91 -19.09
C TYR A 9 -5.44 -16.57 -18.75
N THR A 10 -4.68 -15.67 -18.13
CA THR A 10 -5.18 -14.34 -17.74
C THR A 10 -5.67 -13.56 -18.96
N VAL A 11 -6.81 -12.88 -18.83
CA VAL A 11 -7.34 -11.99 -19.87
C VAL A 11 -6.34 -10.86 -20.13
N ARG A 12 -5.96 -10.68 -21.40
CA ARG A 12 -5.11 -9.58 -21.86
C ARG A 12 -5.90 -8.42 -22.44
N GLN A 13 -7.01 -8.69 -23.12
CA GLN A 13 -7.91 -7.66 -23.65
C GLN A 13 -9.27 -8.27 -24.00
N THR A 14 -10.31 -7.46 -23.96
CA THR A 14 -11.68 -7.85 -24.35
C THR A 14 -12.15 -7.02 -25.55
N ALA A 15 -13.41 -7.18 -25.96
CA ALA A 15 -13.98 -6.33 -27.01
C ALA A 15 -14.19 -4.87 -26.57
N VAL A 16 -14.23 -4.60 -25.26
CA VAL A 16 -14.57 -3.29 -24.68
C VAL A 16 -13.47 -2.72 -23.77
N VAL A 17 -12.40 -3.49 -23.51
CA VAL A 17 -11.25 -3.07 -22.70
C VAL A 17 -9.98 -3.47 -23.43
N ASP A 18 -9.15 -2.49 -23.77
CA ASP A 18 -7.87 -2.70 -24.42
C ASP A 18 -6.79 -3.20 -23.44
N ALA A 19 -5.70 -3.74 -23.98
CA ALA A 19 -4.63 -4.30 -23.16
C ALA A 19 -4.00 -3.30 -22.17
N PRO A 20 -3.71 -2.04 -22.55
CA PRO A 20 -3.21 -1.05 -21.60
C PRO A 20 -4.14 -0.83 -20.41
N THR A 21 -5.46 -0.83 -20.62
CA THR A 21 -6.43 -0.67 -19.55
C THR A 21 -6.48 -1.89 -18.63
N VAL A 22 -6.45 -3.11 -19.17
CA VAL A 22 -6.39 -4.34 -18.35
C VAL A 22 -5.13 -4.36 -17.47
N GLU A 23 -3.98 -3.99 -18.03
CA GLU A 23 -2.74 -3.89 -17.26
C GLU A 23 -2.83 -2.80 -16.19
N ARG A 24 -3.40 -1.64 -16.51
CA ARG A 24 -3.60 -0.54 -15.56
C ARG A 24 -4.46 -0.99 -14.37
N PHE A 25 -5.52 -1.75 -14.60
CA PHE A 25 -6.33 -2.34 -13.53
C PHE A 25 -5.57 -3.40 -12.73
N THR A 26 -4.77 -4.23 -13.40
CA THR A 26 -3.93 -5.22 -12.72
C THR A 26 -2.93 -4.53 -11.79
N ARG A 27 -2.27 -3.46 -12.25
CA ARG A 27 -1.37 -2.63 -11.43
C ARG A 27 -2.09 -2.00 -10.24
N LEU A 28 -3.25 -1.39 -10.48
CA LEU A 28 -4.10 -0.85 -9.41
C LEU A 28 -4.41 -1.89 -8.34
N ALA A 29 -4.88 -3.08 -8.74
CA ALA A 29 -5.23 -4.15 -7.80
C ALA A 29 -4.02 -4.58 -6.96
N ARG A 30 -2.85 -4.73 -7.59
CA ARG A 30 -1.61 -5.08 -6.88
C ARG A 30 -1.19 -4.02 -5.86
N TYR A 31 -1.29 -2.74 -6.22
CA TYR A 31 -0.97 -1.67 -5.26
C TYR A 31 -2.02 -1.54 -4.17
N TRP A 32 -3.29 -1.79 -4.47
CA TRP A 32 -4.36 -1.84 -3.48
C TRP A 32 -4.07 -2.89 -2.40
N ASP A 33 -3.62 -4.07 -2.79
CA ASP A 33 -3.21 -5.10 -1.83
C ASP A 33 -2.08 -4.65 -0.91
N LEU A 34 -1.09 -3.94 -1.46
CA LEU A 34 0.08 -3.48 -0.73
C LEU A 34 -0.21 -2.31 0.21
N VAL A 35 -1.15 -1.44 -0.14
CA VAL A 35 -1.45 -0.22 0.63
C VAL A 35 -2.72 -0.39 1.47
N ALA A 36 -3.85 -0.68 0.84
CA ALA A 36 -5.14 -0.71 1.52
C ALA A 36 -5.34 -2.01 2.31
N ASN A 37 -5.07 -3.17 1.70
CA ASN A 37 -5.31 -4.46 2.36
C ASN A 37 -4.20 -4.87 3.34
N SER A 38 -3.06 -4.18 3.34
CA SER A 38 -1.95 -4.47 4.25
C SER A 38 -2.22 -4.08 5.70
N GLY A 39 -3.21 -3.19 5.93
CA GLY A 39 -3.55 -2.66 7.26
C GLY A 39 -2.48 -1.76 7.87
N ARG A 40 -1.48 -1.31 7.07
CA ARG A 40 -0.33 -0.53 7.55
C ARG A 40 -0.60 0.97 7.61
N PHE A 41 -1.55 1.45 6.83
CA PHE A 41 -1.78 2.87 6.58
C PHE A 41 -3.21 3.32 6.95
N PRO A 42 -3.71 3.04 8.18
CA PRO A 42 -5.10 3.32 8.57
C PRO A 42 -5.50 4.81 8.55
N GLN A 43 -4.58 5.73 8.80
CA GLN A 43 -4.76 7.18 8.75
C GLN A 43 -4.36 7.76 7.39
N THR A 44 -3.28 7.26 6.79
CA THR A 44 -2.81 7.74 5.49
C THR A 44 -3.73 7.34 4.35
N LEU A 45 -4.35 6.15 4.39
CA LEU A 45 -5.23 5.68 3.31
C LEU A 45 -6.46 6.59 3.12
N PRO A 46 -7.24 6.99 4.15
CA PRO A 46 -8.33 7.94 3.98
C PRO A 46 -7.90 9.26 3.34
N VAL A 47 -6.71 9.76 3.68
CA VAL A 47 -6.12 10.97 3.07
C VAL A 47 -5.82 10.74 1.60
N LEU A 48 -5.20 9.61 1.26
CA LEU A 48 -4.91 9.24 -0.13
C LEU A 48 -6.17 9.11 -0.98
N LEU A 49 -7.26 8.64 -0.38
CA LEU A 49 -8.56 8.43 -1.04
C LEU A 49 -9.47 9.66 -1.02
N ALA A 50 -8.99 10.78 -0.49
CA ALA A 50 -9.78 12.01 -0.41
C ALA A 50 -10.14 12.55 -1.80
N GLY A 51 -11.31 13.17 -1.90
CA GLY A 51 -11.83 13.77 -3.13
C GLY A 51 -13.13 13.12 -3.62
N PRO A 52 -13.56 13.46 -4.85
CA PRO A 52 -14.88 13.09 -5.35
C PRO A 52 -15.03 11.59 -5.67
N SER A 53 -13.91 10.89 -5.88
CA SER A 53 -13.90 9.45 -6.17
C SER A 53 -12.66 8.79 -5.54
N PRO A 54 -12.84 8.00 -4.47
CA PRO A 54 -11.76 7.20 -3.88
C PRO A 54 -11.05 6.30 -4.90
N PHE A 55 -11.82 5.73 -5.84
CA PHE A 55 -11.26 4.90 -6.91
C PHE A 55 -10.30 5.71 -7.80
N ASN A 56 -10.71 6.89 -8.26
CA ASN A 56 -9.87 7.73 -9.11
C ASN A 56 -8.64 8.26 -8.36
N ALA A 57 -8.79 8.59 -7.07
CA ALA A 57 -7.69 9.04 -6.23
C ALA A 57 -6.62 7.93 -6.09
N PHE A 58 -7.06 6.69 -5.83
CA PHE A 58 -6.14 5.56 -5.76
C PHE A 58 -5.54 5.20 -7.11
N LEU A 59 -6.32 5.28 -8.20
CA LEU A 59 -5.85 5.04 -9.56
C LEU A 59 -4.77 6.04 -9.96
N ALA A 60 -4.92 7.32 -9.61
CA ALA A 60 -3.90 8.34 -9.85
C ALA A 60 -2.59 8.03 -9.10
N PHE A 61 -2.68 7.60 -7.84
CA PHE A 61 -1.52 7.13 -7.08
C PHE A 61 -0.87 5.89 -7.71
N ALA A 62 -1.66 4.90 -8.12
CA ALA A 62 -1.19 3.69 -8.77
C ALA A 62 -0.43 3.99 -10.08
N ASP A 63 -0.98 4.88 -10.91
CA ASP A 63 -0.34 5.31 -12.15
C ASP A 63 0.98 6.05 -11.88
N TRP A 64 0.98 6.97 -10.92
CA TRP A 64 2.18 7.70 -10.52
C TRP A 64 3.28 6.77 -9.98
N LEU A 65 2.90 5.80 -9.14
CA LEU A 65 3.84 4.83 -8.57
C LEU A 65 4.45 3.94 -9.66
N TRP A 66 3.63 3.52 -10.63
CA TRP A 66 4.12 2.75 -11.78
C TRP A 66 5.08 3.57 -12.64
N GLN A 67 4.74 4.81 -12.99
CA GLN A 67 5.61 5.70 -13.77
C GLN A 67 6.96 5.91 -13.08
N ARG A 68 6.98 5.98 -11.75
CA ARG A 68 8.20 6.20 -10.98
C ARG A 68 9.06 4.95 -10.81
N THR A 69 8.44 3.77 -10.67
CA THR A 69 9.15 2.56 -10.22
C THR A 69 9.27 1.48 -11.29
N GLY A 70 8.36 1.45 -12.27
CA GLY A 70 8.21 0.37 -13.24
C GLY A 70 7.96 -1.00 -12.61
N GLN A 71 7.52 -1.05 -11.34
CA GLN A 71 7.50 -2.28 -10.54
C GLN A 71 6.20 -2.45 -9.76
N THR A 72 5.60 -3.65 -9.88
CA THR A 72 4.50 -4.11 -9.02
C THR A 72 4.95 -5.14 -7.98
N SER A 73 6.20 -5.60 -8.10
CA SER A 73 6.86 -6.53 -7.17
C SER A 73 8.08 -5.84 -6.55
N ARG A 74 8.63 -6.38 -5.46
CA ARG A 74 9.83 -5.85 -4.76
C ARG A 74 9.67 -4.46 -4.14
N LEU A 75 8.43 -4.03 -3.92
CA LEU A 75 8.10 -2.85 -3.12
C LEU A 75 8.04 -3.25 -1.65
N THR A 76 9.09 -2.91 -0.89
CA THR A 76 9.11 -3.13 0.56
C THR A 76 8.17 -2.14 1.25
N PRO A 77 7.74 -2.41 2.50
CA PRO A 77 6.93 -1.46 3.27
C PRO A 77 7.57 -0.06 3.38
N GLU A 78 8.89 0.01 3.48
CA GLU A 78 9.65 1.27 3.56
C GLU A 78 9.57 2.03 2.25
N LYS A 79 9.78 1.36 1.11
CA LYS A 79 9.64 1.99 -0.21
C LYS A 79 8.23 2.49 -0.47
N LEU A 80 7.21 1.75 -0.02
CA LEU A 80 5.82 2.19 -0.11
C LEU A 80 5.55 3.41 0.76
N LEU A 81 6.09 3.43 1.98
CA LEU A 81 5.98 4.57 2.89
C LEU A 81 6.64 5.82 2.30
N ASP A 82 7.86 5.68 1.76
CA ASP A 82 8.56 6.79 1.09
C ASP A 82 7.80 7.26 -0.16
N SER A 83 7.22 6.33 -0.93
CA SER A 83 6.41 6.66 -2.10
C SER A 83 5.12 7.41 -1.73
N LEU A 84 4.45 7.02 -0.64
CA LEU A 84 3.27 7.72 -0.12
C LEU A 84 3.63 9.13 0.34
N PHE A 85 4.74 9.29 1.07
CA PHE A 85 5.23 10.60 1.49
C PHE A 85 5.47 11.52 0.28
N ASP A 86 6.20 11.01 -0.72
CA ASP A 86 6.53 11.80 -1.90
C ASP A 86 5.30 12.15 -2.75
N TYR A 87 4.33 11.23 -2.87
CA TYR A 87 3.10 11.50 -3.60
C TYR A 87 2.24 12.55 -2.90
N LEU A 88 1.99 12.39 -1.60
CA LEU A 88 1.14 13.29 -0.84
C LEU A 88 1.74 14.70 -0.73
N THR A 89 3.07 14.81 -0.65
CA THR A 89 3.71 16.13 -0.53
C THR A 89 4.06 16.76 -1.87
N GLY A 90 4.51 15.97 -2.84
CA GLY A 90 4.98 16.47 -4.13
C GLY A 90 3.88 16.60 -5.19
N VAL A 91 2.93 15.66 -5.21
CA VAL A 91 1.85 15.64 -6.22
C VAL A 91 0.57 16.26 -5.67
N ILE A 92 0.16 15.87 -4.46
CA ILE A 92 -1.05 16.42 -3.82
C ILE A 92 -0.77 17.78 -3.18
N GLY A 93 0.49 18.08 -2.82
CA GLY A 93 0.88 19.37 -2.26
C GLY A 93 0.56 19.54 -0.78
N MET A 94 0.42 18.44 -0.03
CA MET A 94 0.20 18.49 1.41
C MET A 94 1.45 18.94 2.17
N ASP A 95 1.23 19.49 3.37
CA ASP A 95 2.33 19.88 4.25
C ASP A 95 3.22 18.68 4.61
N LYS A 96 4.54 18.87 4.43
CA LYS A 96 5.53 17.81 4.60
C LYS A 96 5.61 17.32 6.05
N GLU A 97 5.52 18.21 7.02
CA GLU A 97 5.64 17.83 8.43
C GLU A 97 4.41 17.05 8.89
N SER A 98 3.22 17.52 8.52
CA SER A 98 1.97 16.83 8.81
C SER A 98 1.95 15.40 8.25
N VAL A 99 2.27 15.22 6.96
CA VAL A 99 2.32 13.88 6.34
C VAL A 99 3.38 13.01 7.01
N ARG A 100 4.55 13.58 7.33
CA ARG A 100 5.64 12.84 8.01
C ARG A 100 5.19 12.33 9.37
N GLN A 101 4.51 13.15 10.17
CA GLN A 101 4.04 12.76 11.50
C GLN A 101 3.00 11.65 11.43
N THR A 102 2.06 11.71 10.49
CA THR A 102 1.07 10.64 10.27
C THR A 102 1.76 9.32 9.91
N LEU A 103 2.66 9.34 8.93
CA LEU A 103 3.40 8.15 8.50
C LEU A 103 4.32 7.62 9.61
N LEU A 104 4.94 8.49 10.40
CA LEU A 104 5.78 8.11 11.53
C LEU A 104 4.98 7.36 12.59
N ALA A 105 3.81 7.87 12.97
CA ALA A 105 2.94 7.25 13.97
C ALA A 105 2.48 5.85 13.53
N GLU A 106 2.07 5.71 12.26
CA GLU A 106 1.71 4.42 11.67
C GLU A 106 2.89 3.45 11.62
N TYR A 107 4.08 3.94 11.22
CA TYR A 107 5.29 3.13 11.13
C TYR A 107 5.74 2.63 12.51
N GLN A 108 5.69 3.48 13.53
CA GLN A 108 5.99 3.10 14.92
C GLN A 108 5.00 2.08 15.45
N ALA A 109 3.69 2.28 15.21
CA ALA A 109 2.66 1.33 15.62
C ALA A 109 2.87 -0.06 15.01
N SER A 110 3.39 -0.13 13.78
CA SER A 110 3.65 -1.39 13.07
C SER A 110 4.70 -2.29 13.73
N GLY A 111 5.58 -1.74 14.59
CA GLY A 111 6.72 -2.44 15.18
C GLY A 111 7.87 -2.72 14.20
N ALA A 112 7.79 -2.26 12.94
CA ALA A 112 8.85 -2.41 11.94
C ALA A 112 10.13 -1.67 12.34
N ARG A 113 11.30 -2.23 12.03
CA ARG A 113 12.61 -1.75 12.49
C ARG A 113 13.51 -1.16 11.40
N ALA A 114 13.09 -1.20 10.15
CA ALA A 114 13.85 -0.56 9.09
C ALA A 114 13.75 0.97 9.19
N ASN A 115 14.48 1.68 8.33
CA ASN A 115 14.55 3.13 8.36
C ASN A 115 14.21 3.69 6.99
N PRO A 116 12.92 4.02 6.73
CA PRO A 116 12.49 4.71 5.52
C PRO A 116 13.18 6.08 5.40
N ALA A 117 13.41 6.54 4.17
CA ALA A 117 14.11 7.78 3.91
C ALA A 117 13.38 9.00 4.50
N CYS A 118 12.05 9.06 4.39
CA CYS A 118 11.29 10.21 4.88
C CYS A 118 11.21 10.31 6.41
N LEU A 119 11.58 9.23 7.12
CA LEU A 119 11.60 9.15 8.59
C LEU A 119 13.03 9.15 9.17
N GLN A 120 14.04 9.31 8.32
CA GLN A 120 15.44 9.24 8.74
C GLN A 120 15.73 10.25 9.86
N GLY A 121 16.27 9.76 10.98
CA GLY A 121 16.61 10.57 12.14
C GLY A 121 15.50 10.72 13.20
N LEU A 122 14.27 10.30 12.89
CA LEU A 122 13.11 10.41 13.81
C LEU A 122 12.82 9.13 14.61
N LEU A 123 13.58 8.06 14.39
CA LEU A 123 13.37 6.75 15.01
C LEU A 123 14.28 6.49 16.23
N LYS A 124 14.89 7.53 16.82
CA LYS A 124 16.00 7.40 17.79
C LYS A 124 15.60 6.93 19.19
N ASP A 125 14.36 7.11 19.60
CA ASP A 125 13.87 6.67 20.92
C ASP A 125 12.66 5.75 20.73
N ARG A 126 12.83 4.45 20.98
CA ARG A 126 11.72 3.49 20.87
C ARG A 126 11.53 2.72 22.17
N GLU A 127 10.40 2.98 22.82
CA GLU A 127 9.82 2.08 23.82
C GLU A 127 9.42 0.74 23.18
N LYS A 128 9.48 -0.34 23.96
CA LYS A 128 9.16 -1.72 23.52
C LYS A 128 7.72 -1.80 22.97
N PRO A 129 7.44 -2.60 21.93
CA PRO A 129 6.15 -2.57 21.25
C PRO A 129 4.98 -2.93 22.16
N VAL A 130 3.90 -2.15 22.12
CA VAL A 130 2.61 -2.52 22.71
C VAL A 130 1.98 -3.61 21.84
N ALA A 131 1.70 -4.77 22.43
CA ALA A 131 1.32 -6.05 21.81
C ALA A 131 0.00 -6.07 21.00
N ARG A 132 -0.51 -4.94 20.51
CA ARG A 132 -1.84 -4.82 19.89
C ARG A 132 -1.89 -5.40 18.47
N LEU A 133 -0.84 -5.24 17.67
CA LEU A 133 -0.71 -5.89 16.35
C LEU A 133 -0.39 -7.38 16.44
N ALA A 134 0.40 -7.78 17.44
CA ALA A 134 0.63 -9.19 17.76
C ALA A 134 -0.68 -9.89 18.17
N ARG A 135 -1.57 -9.21 18.91
CA ARG A 135 -2.92 -9.73 19.26
C ARG A 135 -3.83 -9.89 18.03
N ALA A 136 -3.80 -8.97 17.07
CA ALA A 136 -4.61 -9.07 15.86
C ALA A 136 -4.15 -10.18 14.90
N LEU A 137 -2.84 -10.43 14.81
CA LEU A 137 -2.27 -11.56 14.08
C LEU A 137 -2.52 -12.90 14.80
N ALA A 138 -2.36 -12.95 16.13
CA ALA A 138 -2.63 -14.15 16.93
C ALA A 138 -4.11 -14.56 16.90
N GLN A 139 -5.04 -13.60 17.00
CA GLN A 139 -6.49 -13.89 16.93
C GLN A 139 -6.95 -14.47 15.60
N ARG A 140 -6.21 -14.25 14.50
CA ARG A 140 -6.51 -14.87 13.20
C ARG A 140 -6.00 -16.31 13.11
N GLN A 141 -4.90 -16.63 13.80
CA GLN A 141 -4.32 -17.99 13.82
C GLN A 141 -5.13 -18.95 14.70
N ASP A 142 -5.67 -18.49 15.83
CA ASP A 142 -6.51 -19.31 16.72
C ASP A 142 -7.83 -19.76 16.07
N ARG A 143 -8.35 -19.02 15.08
CA ARG A 143 -9.61 -19.36 14.40
C ARG A 143 -9.47 -20.51 13.40
N HIS A 144 -8.25 -20.89 13.00
CA HIS A 144 -8.01 -22.03 12.10
C HIS A 144 -7.73 -23.35 12.84
N GLY A 145 -7.48 -23.32 14.16
CA GLY A 145 -7.23 -24.53 14.96
C GLY A 145 -8.49 -25.19 15.54
N ALA A 146 -9.61 -24.48 15.62
CA ALA A 146 -10.79 -24.91 16.38
C ALA A 146 -11.84 -25.73 15.59
N ASN A 147 -11.57 -26.13 14.34
CA ASN A 147 -12.53 -26.90 13.52
C ASN A 147 -11.95 -28.20 12.94
N SER A 148 -11.06 -28.84 13.69
CA SER A 148 -10.65 -30.23 13.44
C SER A 148 -10.86 -31.03 14.72
N GLY A 149 -12.08 -31.54 14.88
CA GLY A 149 -12.52 -32.41 15.96
C GLY A 149 -13.80 -33.11 15.54
#